data_AF-A0A970YEB2-F1
#
_entry.id   AF-A0A970YEB2-F1
#
_cell.length_a   1.000
_cell.length_b   1.000
_cell.length_c   1.000
_cell.angle_alpha   90.00
_cell.angle_beta   90.00
_cell.angle_gamma   90.00
#
_symmetry.space_group_name_H-M   'P 1'
#
loop_
_entity.id
_entity.type
_entity.pdbx_description
1 polymer ?
#
loop_
_entity_poly.entity_id
_entity_poly.type
_entity_poly.pdbx_seq_one_letter_code
_entity_poly.pdbx_strand_id
1 'polypeptide(L)' 'RLAHENTDKTVVPLRRSGCVAMARTDLYNLCYSLENLAAGTPVNVVEVPPETAAEARQALARMLEIQ' A
#
# COMPACT_ATOMS: atom_id res chain seq x y z
N ARG A 1 -1.82 -0.11 -14.41
CA ARG A 1 -0.62 0.78 -14.39
C ARG A 1 0.08 0.81 -15.74
N LEU A 2 0.86 -0.22 -16.12
CA LEU A 2 1.68 -0.20 -17.35
C LEU A 2 0.92 0.21 -18.63
N ALA A 3 -0.27 -0.35 -18.88
CA ALA A 3 -1.09 -0.02 -20.04
C ALA A 3 -1.62 1.43 -20.04
N HIS A 4 -1.80 2.03 -18.86
CA HIS A 4 -2.24 3.41 -18.71
C HIS A 4 -1.09 4.40 -18.92
N GLU A 5 0.11 4.05 -18.47
CA GLU A 5 1.31 4.88 -18.60
C GLU A 5 1.98 4.79 -19.98
N ASN A 6 1.70 3.73 -20.76
CA ASN A 6 2.26 3.49 -22.10
C ASN A 6 1.13 3.26 -23.10
N THR A 7 0.40 4.31 -23.44
CA THR A 7 -0.78 4.24 -24.32
C THR A 7 -0.46 3.88 -25.76
N ASP A 8 0.81 4.00 -26.15
CA ASP A 8 1.37 3.62 -27.45
C ASP A 8 1.67 2.11 -27.58
N LYS A 9 1.59 1.34 -26.47
CA LYS A 9 1.98 -0.08 -26.43
C LYS A 9 0.85 -0.97 -25.98
N THR A 10 0.84 -2.20 -26.50
CA THR A 10 -0.06 -3.26 -26.04
C THR A 10 0.59 -4.03 -24.89
N VAL A 11 -0.02 -3.97 -23.71
CA VAL A 11 0.43 -4.71 -22.51
C VAL A 11 -0.37 -6.00 -22.36
N VAL A 12 0.30 -7.14 -22.43
CA VAL A 12 -0.33 -8.47 -22.31
C VAL A 12 0.23 -9.21 -21.08
N PRO A 13 -0.62 -9.72 -20.18
CA PRO A 13 -0.15 -10.51 -19.04
C PRO A 13 0.37 -11.87 -19.49
N LEU A 14 1.53 -12.29 -18.98
CA LEU A 14 2.08 -13.63 -19.24
C LEU A 14 1.16 -14.75 -18.73
N ARG A 15 0.52 -14.53 -17.57
CA ARG A 15 -0.48 -15.42 -16.96
C ARG A 15 -1.40 -14.63 -16.04
N ARG A 16 -2.57 -15.20 -15.70
CA ARG A 16 -3.37 -14.70 -14.57
C ARG A 16 -2.64 -15.01 -13.26
N SER A 17 -2.24 -13.95 -12.54
CA SER A 17 -1.54 -14.03 -11.26
C SER A 17 -2.03 -12.91 -10.34
N GLY A 18 -3.15 -13.15 -9.67
CA GLY A 18 -3.73 -12.20 -8.70
C GLY A 18 -3.27 -12.48 -7.28
N CYS A 19 -3.06 -11.43 -6.48
CA CYS A 19 -2.81 -11.55 -5.04
C CYS A 19 -4.08 -11.30 -4.25
N VAL A 20 -4.61 -12.33 -3.57
CA VAL A 20 -5.86 -12.24 -2.79
C VAL A 20 -5.73 -11.23 -1.65
N ALA A 21 -4.56 -11.15 -1.01
CA ALA A 21 -4.33 -10.19 0.06
C ALA A 21 -4.47 -8.73 -0.43
N MET A 22 -4.02 -8.43 -1.66
CA MET A 22 -4.17 -7.09 -2.26
C MET A 22 -5.62 -6.80 -2.64
N ALA A 23 -6.38 -7.81 -3.07
CA ALA A 23 -7.79 -7.64 -3.42
C ALA A 23 -8.69 -7.33 -2.21
N ARG A 24 -8.19 -7.45 -0.96
CA ARG A 24 -8.92 -7.05 0.25
C ARG A 24 -9.07 -5.54 0.38
N THR A 25 -8.23 -4.75 -0.28
CA THR A 25 -8.41 -3.30 -0.36
C THR A 25 -9.39 -2.97 -1.47
N ASP A 26 -10.68 -2.95 -1.15
CA ASP A 26 -11.76 -2.61 -2.06
C ASP A 26 -12.34 -1.21 -1.77
N LEU A 27 -13.25 -0.75 -2.63
CA LEU A 27 -13.87 0.58 -2.52
C LEU A 27 -14.71 0.74 -1.24
N TYR A 28 -15.37 -0.32 -0.78
CA TYR A 28 -16.22 -0.28 0.41
C TYR A 28 -15.37 -0.07 1.67
N ASN A 29 -14.33 -0.89 1.85
CA ASN A 29 -13.42 -0.81 2.99
C ASN A 29 -12.61 0.49 2.98
N LEU A 30 -12.25 0.99 1.79
CA LEU A 30 -11.63 2.30 1.65
C LEU A 30 -12.57 3.43 2.08
N CYS A 31 -13.81 3.43 1.58
CA CYS A 31 -14.83 4.42 1.94
C CYS A 31 -15.05 4.45 3.46
N TYR A 32 -15.27 3.28 4.06
CA TYR A 32 -15.44 3.15 5.52
C TYR A 32 -14.26 3.72 6.30
N SER A 33 -13.03 3.43 5.87
CA SER A 33 -11.82 3.94 6.53
C SER A 33 -11.72 5.47 6.44
N LEU A 34 -12.07 6.04 5.29
CA LEU A 34 -12.02 7.49 5.04
C LEU A 34 -13.12 8.25 5.79
N GLU A 35 -14.34 7.72 5.85
CA GLU A 35 -15.44 8.33 6.59
C GLU A 35 -15.14 8.38 8.09
N ASN A 36 -14.59 7.30 8.65
CA ASN A 36 -14.15 7.26 10.04
C ASN A 36 -13.00 8.23 10.32
N LEU A 37 -12.05 8.35 9.38
CA LEU A 37 -10.98 9.33 9.48
C LEU A 37 -11.52 10.77 9.47
N ALA A 38 -12.45 11.07 8.57
CA ALA A 38 -13.09 12.39 8.48
C ALA A 38 -13.96 12.72 9.70
N ALA A 39 -14.59 11.71 10.31
CA ALA A 39 -15.38 11.85 11.53
C ALA A 39 -14.53 11.97 12.81
N GLY A 40 -13.20 11.85 12.72
CA GLY A 40 -12.30 11.90 13.88
C GLY A 40 -12.26 10.60 14.70
N THR A 41 -12.78 9.50 14.18
CA THR A 41 -12.79 8.18 14.82
C THR A 41 -12.02 7.16 13.97
N PRO A 42 -10.70 7.33 13.76
CA PRO A 42 -9.95 6.50 12.83
C PRO A 42 -9.99 5.02 13.23
N VAL A 43 -10.17 4.16 12.23
CA VAL A 43 -10.21 2.70 12.37
C VAL A 43 -8.96 2.07 11.75
N ASN A 44 -8.62 0.86 12.18
CA ASN A 44 -7.45 0.13 11.65
C ASN A 44 -6.14 0.93 11.71
N VAL A 45 -5.97 1.73 12.76
CA VAL A 45 -4.74 2.51 12.98
C VAL A 45 -3.58 1.54 13.15
N VAL A 46 -2.57 1.69 12.29
CA VAL A 46 -1.38 0.86 12.33
C VAL A 46 -0.44 1.41 13.41
N GLU A 47 -0.24 0.63 14.45
CA GLU A 47 0.70 0.94 15.52
C GLU A 47 1.82 -0.10 15.54
N VAL A 48 3.05 0.37 15.75
CA VAL A 48 4.24 -0.47 15.82
C VAL A 48 4.96 -0.15 17.14
N PRO A 49 5.41 -1.16 17.90
CA PRO A 49 6.18 -0.93 19.12
C PRO A 49 7.37 0.01 18.88
N PRO A 50 7.66 0.96 19.79
CA PRO A 50 8.68 2.00 19.56
C PRO A 50 10.06 1.45 19.21
N GLU A 51 10.49 0.37 19.87
CA GLU A 51 11.75 -0.32 19.64
C GLU A 51 11.82 -0.90 18.22
N THR A 52 10.84 -1.74 17.84
CA THR A 52 10.73 -2.32 16.49
C THR A 52 10.72 -1.24 15.42
N ALA A 53 9.98 -0.14 15.66
CA ALA A 53 9.89 0.95 14.71
C ALA A 53 11.24 1.69 14.56
N ALA A 54 12.02 1.84 15.63
CA ALA A 54 13.33 2.50 15.58
C ALA A 54 14.35 1.69 14.76
N GLU A 55 14.45 0.40 15.01
CA GLU A 55 15.36 -0.49 14.27
C GLU A 55 14.98 -0.60 12.79
N ALA A 56 13.69 -0.80 12.50
CA ALA A 56 13.19 -0.87 11.13
C ALA A 56 13.45 0.44 10.36
N ARG A 57 13.25 1.60 11.00
CA ARG A 57 13.57 2.91 10.39
C ARG A 57 15.05 3.05 10.07
N GLN A 58 15.95 2.58 10.93
CA GLN A 58 17.38 2.65 10.67
C GLN A 58 17.77 1.80 9.45
N ALA A 59 17.24 0.58 9.34
CA ALA A 59 17.48 -0.29 8.19
C ALA A 59 16.95 0.34 6.88
N LEU A 60 15.74 0.90 6.92
CA LEU A 60 15.13 1.57 5.77
C LEU A 60 15.90 2.83 5.37
N ALA A 61 16.40 3.62 6.33
CA ALA A 61 17.23 4.79 6.05
C ALA A 61 18.51 4.42 5.30
N ARG A 62 19.24 3.40 5.78
CA ARG A 62 20.43 2.88 5.09
C ARG A 62 20.13 2.38 3.69
N MET A 63 18.97 1.73 3.48
CA MET A 63 18.55 1.28 2.15
C MET A 63 18.34 2.46 1.19
N LEU A 64 17.75 3.57 1.66
CA LEU A 64 17.49 4.75 0.84
C LEU A 64 18.75 5.59 0.57
N GLU A 65 19.73 5.57 1.46
CA GLU A 65 21.02 6.27 1.27
C GLU A 65 21.89 5.70 0.14
N ILE A 66 21.67 4.42 -0.21
CA ILE A 66 22.42 3.72 -1.28
C ILE A 66 21.64 3.59 -2.59
N GLN A 67 20.48 4.25 -2.72
CA GLN A 67 19.66 4.26 -3.94
C GLN A 67 20.08 5.34 -4.93
#